data_AF-A0AAW3T593-F1
#
_entry.id   AF-A0AAW3T593-F1
#
_cell.length_a   1.000
_cell.length_b   1.000
_cell.length_c   1.000
_cell.angle_alpha   90.00
_cell.angle_beta   90.00
_cell.angle_gamma   90.00
#
_symmetry.space_group_name_H-M   'P 1'
#
loop_
_entity.id
_entity.type
_entity.pdbx_description
1 polymer ?
#
loop_
_entity_poly.entity_id
_entity_poly.type
_entity_poly.pdbx_seq_one_letter_code
_entity_poly.pdbx_strand_id
1 'polypeptide(L)'
;MFKLGWQVFRTRFDDAIDRRRFRRAAWISAAAATLVLIGLVVLQVVFGWAGDTAVRPTLAVVLVSGAAGLLVFACFPKATSPDPAATINGRPVRPDERLAAREPVQPYFGVRPRPVESVDREAVLTDVPLVQRALIRRMTRFGPLALGVALLGVTAVIVGGWHILSTAWTVVYVFALPGMVRLLGRTERARLAALAAPAPPEDAAAPRASRRRDPPGSKIRLPGE
;
A
#
# COMPACT_ATOMS: atom_id res chain seq x y z
N MET A 1 11.68 -2.78 -13.35
CA MET A 1 11.20 -2.54 -11.97
C MET A 1 9.71 -2.82 -11.80
N PHE A 2 8.81 -2.26 -12.62
CA PHE A 2 7.37 -2.53 -12.49
C PHE A 2 7.00 -4.01 -12.72
N LYS A 3 7.51 -4.65 -13.79
CA LYS A 3 7.31 -6.09 -14.07
C LYS A 3 7.74 -6.98 -12.89
N LEU A 4 8.91 -6.70 -12.30
CA LEU A 4 9.44 -7.41 -11.14
C LEU A 4 8.52 -7.25 -9.92
N GLY A 5 8.12 -6.01 -9.60
CA GLY A 5 7.18 -5.75 -8.51
C GLY A 5 5.83 -6.45 -8.73
N TRP A 6 5.30 -6.42 -9.96
CA TRP A 6 4.05 -7.09 -10.29
C TRP A 6 4.12 -8.61 -10.15
N GLN A 7 5.24 -9.21 -10.54
CA GLN A 7 5.48 -10.64 -10.38
C GLN A 7 5.51 -11.01 -8.89
N VAL A 8 6.25 -10.26 -8.07
CA VAL A 8 6.32 -10.47 -6.61
C VAL A 8 4.94 -10.32 -5.97
N PHE A 9 4.17 -9.32 -6.38
CA PHE A 9 2.80 -9.14 -5.91
C PHE A 9 1.95 -10.38 -6.17
N ARG A 10 1.99 -10.92 -7.40
CA ARG A 10 1.21 -12.13 -7.74
C ARG A 10 1.66 -13.36 -6.97
N THR A 11 2.97 -13.58 -6.83
CA THR A 11 3.49 -14.77 -6.14
C THR A 11 3.26 -14.73 -4.63
N ARG A 12 3.29 -13.54 -4.02
CA ARG A 12 3.16 -13.35 -2.56
C ARG A 12 1.75 -12.93 -2.13
N PHE A 13 0.81 -12.86 -3.07
CA PHE A 13 -0.56 -12.44 -2.80
C PHE A 13 -1.23 -13.37 -1.77
N ASP A 14 -1.08 -14.68 -1.99
CA ASP A 14 -1.70 -15.70 -1.14
C ASP A 14 -1.06 -15.78 0.25
N ASP A 15 0.24 -15.48 0.37
CA ASP A 15 0.93 -15.42 1.66
C ASP A 15 0.40 -14.27 2.54
N ALA A 16 0.00 -13.16 1.92
CA ALA A 16 -0.42 -11.96 2.62
C ALA A 16 -1.93 -11.93 2.95
N ILE A 17 -2.75 -12.67 2.20
CA ILE A 17 -4.20 -12.52 2.18
C ILE A 17 -4.90 -13.86 2.38
N ASP A 18 -5.81 -13.89 3.34
CA ASP A 18 -6.65 -15.06 3.57
C ASP A 18 -7.74 -15.13 2.48
N ARG A 19 -7.64 -16.14 1.61
CA ARG A 19 -8.59 -16.38 0.51
C ARG A 19 -10.04 -16.49 0.99
N ARG A 20 -10.29 -17.02 2.19
CA ARG A 20 -11.66 -17.14 2.74
C ARG A 20 -12.22 -15.77 3.10
N ARG A 21 -11.42 -14.94 3.78
CA ARG A 21 -11.81 -13.55 4.11
C ARG A 21 -11.97 -12.71 2.86
N PHE A 22 -11.10 -12.90 1.87
CA PHE A 22 -11.21 -12.24 0.57
C PHE A 22 -12.52 -12.59 -0.14
N ARG A 23 -12.86 -13.89 -0.25
CA ARG A 23 -14.13 -14.33 -0.86
C ARG A 23 -15.35 -13.80 -0.11
N ARG A 24 -15.31 -13.81 1.23
CA ARG A 24 -16.41 -13.27 2.05
C ARG A 24 -16.59 -11.76 1.81
N ALA A 25 -15.49 -11.00 1.78
CA ALA A 25 -15.53 -9.58 1.46
C ALA A 25 -16.05 -9.33 0.04
N ALA A 26 -15.67 -10.16 -0.94
CA ALA A 26 -16.15 -10.08 -2.32
C ALA A 26 -17.67 -10.33 -2.39
N TRP A 27 -18.19 -11.33 -1.67
CA TRP A 27 -19.63 -11.58 -1.62
C TRP A 27 -20.41 -10.45 -0.94
N ILE A 28 -19.92 -9.92 0.18
CA ILE A 28 -20.61 -8.82 0.88
C ILE A 28 -20.59 -7.55 0.03
N SER A 29 -19.46 -7.24 -0.62
CA SER A 29 -19.37 -6.09 -1.53
C SER A 29 -20.26 -6.24 -2.76
N ALA A 30 -20.36 -7.44 -3.34
CA ALA A 30 -21.28 -7.72 -4.42
C ALA A 30 -22.74 -7.51 -3.98
N ALA A 31 -23.13 -8.01 -2.81
CA ALA A 31 -24.47 -7.79 -2.26
C ALA A 31 -24.76 -6.30 -2.03
N ALA A 32 -23.81 -5.55 -1.46
CA ALA A 32 -23.95 -4.11 -1.25
C ALA A 32 -24.09 -3.35 -2.58
N ALA A 33 -23.28 -3.69 -3.60
CA ALA A 33 -23.38 -3.10 -4.93
C ALA A 33 -24.76 -3.35 -5.55
N THR A 34 -25.30 -4.56 -5.43
CA THR A 34 -26.64 -4.90 -5.93
C THR A 34 -27.73 -4.10 -5.22
N LEU A 35 -27.65 -3.93 -3.89
CA LEU A 35 -28.63 -3.11 -3.15
C LEU A 35 -28.60 -1.64 -3.58
N VAL A 36 -27.39 -1.07 -3.74
CA VAL A 36 -27.21 0.30 -4.24
C VAL A 36 -27.74 0.43 -5.67
N LEU A 37 -27.47 -0.55 -6.52
CA LEU A 37 -27.99 -0.60 -7.89
C LEU A 37 -29.52 -0.52 -7.91
N ILE A 38 -30.19 -1.37 -7.13
CA ILE A 38 -31.66 -1.39 -7.04
C ILE A 38 -32.18 -0.03 -6.57
N GLY A 39 -31.61 0.52 -5.50
CA GLY A 39 -32.02 1.83 -4.98
C GLY A 39 -31.84 2.96 -6.00
N LEU A 40 -30.74 2.97 -6.75
CA LEU A 40 -30.47 3.98 -7.77
C LEU A 40 -31.39 3.85 -9.00
N VAL A 41 -31.76 2.63 -9.39
CA VAL A 41 -32.75 2.41 -10.45
C VAL A 41 -34.10 2.95 -10.02
N VAL A 42 -34.56 2.65 -8.80
CA VAL A 42 -35.80 3.20 -8.25
C VAL A 42 -35.74 4.73 -8.21
N LEU A 43 -34.63 5.31 -7.74
CA LEU A 43 -34.44 6.75 -7.69
C LEU A 43 -34.51 7.38 -9.08
N GLN A 44 -33.92 6.74 -10.10
CA GLN A 44 -34.00 7.22 -11.48
C GLN A 44 -35.42 7.15 -12.04
N VAL A 45 -36.15 6.06 -11.77
CA VAL A 45 -37.54 5.90 -12.24
C VAL A 45 -38.48 6.92 -11.60
N VAL A 46 -38.30 7.22 -10.31
CA VAL A 46 -39.18 8.13 -9.57
C VAL A 46 -38.85 9.60 -9.81
N PHE A 47 -37.57 9.96 -9.87
CA PHE A 47 -37.13 11.37 -9.88
C PHE A 47 -36.42 11.83 -11.15
N GLY A 48 -36.02 10.92 -12.05
CA GLY A 48 -35.31 11.30 -13.29
C GLY A 48 -33.98 12.03 -13.06
N TRP A 49 -33.35 11.85 -11.89
CA TRP A 49 -32.27 12.72 -11.40
C TRP A 49 -31.02 12.77 -12.31
N ALA A 50 -30.75 11.73 -13.10
CA ALA A 50 -29.61 11.67 -14.02
C ALA A 50 -29.96 12.06 -15.49
N GLY A 51 -31.14 12.62 -15.71
CA GLY A 51 -31.62 13.12 -17.02
C GLY A 51 -32.38 12.08 -17.85
N ASP A 52 -32.89 12.54 -19.01
CA ASP A 52 -33.88 11.79 -19.80
C ASP A 52 -33.27 10.92 -20.92
N THR A 53 -32.00 11.15 -21.27
CA THR A 53 -31.30 10.32 -22.25
C THR A 53 -31.03 8.94 -21.65
N ALA A 54 -31.29 7.82 -22.34
CA ALA A 54 -31.12 6.49 -21.76
C ALA A 54 -29.67 6.16 -21.31
N VAL A 55 -28.65 6.70 -21.99
CA VAL A 55 -27.23 6.29 -21.79
C VAL A 55 -26.63 6.87 -20.50
N ARG A 56 -26.86 8.14 -20.23
CA ARG A 56 -26.31 8.87 -19.07
C ARG A 56 -26.71 8.28 -17.70
N PRO A 57 -28.00 8.00 -17.41
CA PRO A 57 -28.41 7.41 -16.14
C PRO A 57 -27.88 5.99 -16.00
N THR A 58 -27.87 5.18 -17.07
CA THR A 58 -27.29 3.83 -17.02
C THR A 58 -25.82 3.88 -16.61
N LEU A 59 -25.01 4.77 -17.22
CA LEU A 59 -23.61 4.93 -16.85
C LEU A 59 -23.45 5.40 -15.40
N ALA A 60 -24.21 6.41 -14.97
CA ALA A 60 -24.15 6.91 -13.60
C ALA A 60 -24.49 5.82 -12.56
N VAL A 61 -25.57 5.07 -12.81
CA VAL A 61 -26.04 3.99 -11.94
C VAL A 61 -25.01 2.85 -11.85
N VAL A 62 -24.44 2.42 -12.97
CA VAL A 62 -23.39 1.38 -13.00
C VAL A 62 -22.12 1.83 -12.30
N LEU A 63 -21.67 3.06 -12.54
CA LEU A 63 -20.45 3.59 -11.93
C LEU A 63 -20.59 3.78 -10.41
N VAL A 64 -21.71 4.33 -9.93
CA VAL A 64 -21.94 4.53 -8.48
C VAL A 64 -22.12 3.19 -7.76
N SER A 65 -22.88 2.26 -8.32
CA SER A 65 -23.04 0.92 -7.72
C SER A 65 -21.71 0.16 -7.66
N GLY A 66 -20.93 0.19 -8.74
CA GLY A 66 -19.57 -0.36 -8.77
C GLY A 66 -18.64 0.30 -7.76
N ALA A 67 -18.69 1.63 -7.64
CA ALA A 67 -17.92 2.36 -6.65
C ALA A 67 -18.28 1.97 -5.21
N ALA A 68 -19.57 1.87 -4.90
CA ALA A 68 -20.05 1.47 -3.59
C ALA A 68 -19.55 0.06 -3.22
N GLY A 69 -19.63 -0.89 -4.15
CA GLY A 69 -19.08 -2.24 -3.96
C GLY A 69 -17.57 -2.21 -3.66
N LEU A 70 -16.80 -1.44 -4.43
CA LEU A 70 -15.35 -1.31 -4.24
C LEU A 70 -14.97 -0.65 -2.91
N LEU A 71 -15.71 0.37 -2.48
CA LEU A 71 -15.51 1.04 -1.20
C LEU A 71 -15.82 0.10 -0.04
N VAL A 72 -16.95 -0.60 -0.10
CA VAL A 72 -17.32 -1.64 0.88
C VAL A 72 -16.25 -2.73 0.94
N PHE A 73 -15.78 -3.20 -0.22
CA PHE A 73 -14.70 -4.18 -0.30
C PHE A 73 -13.41 -3.68 0.35
N ALA A 74 -13.06 -2.40 0.19
CA ALA A 74 -11.88 -1.80 0.80
C ALA A 74 -11.95 -1.73 2.33
N CYS A 75 -13.15 -1.61 2.90
CA CYS A 75 -13.36 -1.54 4.35
C CYS A 75 -13.16 -2.89 5.07
N PHE A 76 -13.28 -4.02 4.38
CA PHE A 76 -13.12 -5.32 5.02
C PHE A 76 -11.66 -5.68 5.31
N PRO A 77 -11.32 -6.11 6.55
CA PRO A 77 -10.00 -6.62 6.89
C PRO A 77 -9.78 -7.99 6.23
N LYS A 78 -8.86 -8.03 5.26
CA LYS A 78 -8.53 -9.23 4.47
C LYS A 78 -7.18 -9.86 4.84
N ALA A 79 -6.48 -9.29 5.80
CA ALA A 79 -5.13 -9.73 6.16
C ALA A 79 -5.16 -11.09 6.88
N THR A 80 -4.22 -11.96 6.50
CA THR A 80 -3.85 -13.15 7.27
C THR A 80 -3.18 -12.73 8.58
N SER A 81 -3.42 -13.47 9.67
CA SER A 81 -2.83 -13.18 10.99
C SER A 81 -1.31 -12.98 10.91
N PRO A 82 -0.73 -12.08 11.73
CA PRO A 82 0.71 -11.84 11.75
C PRO A 82 1.45 -13.15 12.00
N ASP A 83 2.56 -13.35 11.30
CA ASP A 83 3.47 -14.44 11.63
C ASP A 83 4.12 -14.12 13.00
N PRO A 84 3.95 -14.96 14.04
CA PRO A 84 4.53 -14.71 15.36
C PRO A 84 6.07 -14.62 15.33
N ALA A 85 6.73 -15.11 14.28
CA ALA A 85 8.17 -14.98 14.09
C ALA A 85 8.63 -13.61 13.54
N ALA A 86 7.71 -12.73 13.12
CA ALA A 86 8.02 -11.41 12.59
C ALA A 86 8.43 -10.42 13.71
N THR A 87 9.65 -10.57 14.22
CA THR A 87 10.22 -9.67 15.23
C THR A 87 11.33 -8.81 14.63
N ILE A 88 11.35 -7.53 14.99
CA ILE A 88 12.50 -6.65 14.76
C ILE A 88 13.08 -6.35 16.15
N ASN A 89 14.36 -6.71 16.37
CA ASN A 89 15.03 -6.56 17.67
C ASN A 89 14.25 -7.19 18.84
N GLY A 90 13.67 -8.38 18.63
CA GLY A 90 12.90 -9.11 19.65
C GLY A 90 11.53 -8.51 19.98
N ARG A 91 11.13 -7.40 19.31
CA ARG A 91 9.79 -6.84 19.45
C ARG A 91 8.89 -7.33 18.32
N PRO A 92 7.66 -7.80 18.61
CA PRO A 92 6.71 -8.16 17.57
C PRO A 92 6.35 -6.91 16.79
N VAL A 93 6.70 -6.88 15.50
CA VAL A 93 6.32 -5.78 14.62
C VAL A 93 5.04 -6.20 13.95
N ARG A 94 3.93 -5.54 14.33
CA ARG A 94 2.70 -5.63 13.54
C ARG A 94 3.02 -5.12 12.13
N PRO A 95 2.90 -5.96 11.08
CA PRO A 95 3.09 -5.54 9.68
C PRO A 95 2.06 -4.49 9.21
N ASP A 96 1.19 -4.06 10.11
CA ASP A 96 -0.10 -3.43 9.86
C ASP A 96 0.00 -1.91 9.77
N GLU A 97 1.03 -1.30 10.36
CA GLU A 97 1.03 0.14 10.64
C GLU A 97 2.24 0.90 10.09
N ARG A 98 3.35 0.23 9.81
CA ARG A 98 4.55 0.89 9.26
C ARG A 98 5.17 0.03 8.18
N LEU A 99 5.67 0.68 7.12
CA LEU A 99 6.70 0.12 6.24
C LEU A 99 7.97 -0.04 7.10
N ALA A 100 7.91 -0.99 8.04
CA ALA A 100 8.86 -1.13 9.12
C ALA A 100 10.06 -1.89 8.57
N ALA A 101 11.06 -1.12 8.19
CA ALA A 101 12.41 -1.60 8.04
C ALA A 101 13.29 -0.83 9.03
N ARG A 102 14.28 -1.51 9.58
CA ARG A 102 15.32 -0.88 10.39
C ARG A 102 15.89 0.31 9.61
N GLU A 103 16.16 1.41 10.28
CA GLU A 103 16.77 2.61 9.69
C GLU A 103 17.99 2.32 8.78
N PRO A 104 18.93 1.40 9.12
CA PRO A 104 20.02 1.03 8.22
C PRO A 104 19.59 0.35 6.92
N VAL A 105 18.41 -0.27 6.87
CA VAL A 105 17.91 -1.03 5.71
C VAL A 105 17.18 -0.13 4.71
N GLN A 106 16.55 0.96 5.18
CA GLN A 106 15.76 1.87 4.34
C GLN A 106 16.50 2.42 3.10
N PRO A 107 17.81 2.77 3.17
CA PRO A 107 18.52 3.29 2.01
C PRO A 107 18.64 2.30 0.84
N TYR A 108 18.56 0.99 1.08
CA TYR A 108 18.62 -0.04 0.03
C TYR A 108 17.34 -0.10 -0.84
N PHE A 109 16.22 0.44 -0.33
CA PHE A 109 14.95 0.52 -1.07
C PHE A 109 14.84 1.77 -1.95
N GLY A 110 15.89 2.60 -1.97
CA GLY A 110 15.98 3.81 -2.77
C GLY A 110 15.85 3.57 -4.28
N VAL A 111 15.64 4.67 -5.00
CA VAL A 111 15.59 4.68 -6.48
C VAL A 111 16.91 4.20 -7.06
N ARG A 112 18.03 4.69 -6.52
CA ARG A 112 19.38 4.30 -6.91
C ARG A 112 19.76 2.99 -6.21
N PRO A 113 20.21 1.97 -6.96
CA PRO A 113 20.69 0.73 -6.36
C PRO A 113 21.93 1.03 -5.51
N ARG A 114 22.00 0.43 -4.32
CA ARG A 114 23.17 0.43 -3.45
C ARG A 114 23.64 -1.01 -3.27
N PRO A 115 24.95 -1.29 -3.33
CA PRO A 115 25.48 -2.61 -3.00
C PRO A 115 25.20 -2.89 -1.52
N VAL A 116 24.77 -4.12 -1.21
CA VAL A 116 24.44 -4.53 0.16
C VAL A 116 25.74 -4.88 0.89
N GLU A 117 25.99 -4.22 2.01
CA GLU A 117 27.11 -4.58 2.88
C GLU A 117 26.87 -5.95 3.52
N SER A 118 27.92 -6.76 3.69
CA SER A 118 27.81 -8.11 4.28
C SER A 118 27.19 -8.09 5.69
N VAL A 119 27.46 -7.03 6.46
CA VAL A 119 26.91 -6.79 7.81
C VAL A 119 25.39 -6.54 7.78
N ASP A 120 24.87 -5.94 6.70
CA ASP A 120 23.45 -5.61 6.58
C ASP A 120 22.64 -6.72 5.90
N ARG A 121 23.30 -7.77 5.39
CA ARG A 121 22.70 -8.87 4.63
C ARG A 121 21.53 -9.51 5.37
N GLU A 122 21.73 -9.94 6.61
CA GLU A 122 20.69 -10.62 7.40
C GLU A 122 19.53 -9.70 7.76
N ALA A 123 19.83 -8.43 8.06
CA ALA A 123 18.82 -7.42 8.33
C ALA A 123 17.93 -7.18 7.09
N VAL A 124 18.53 -7.07 5.90
CA VAL A 124 17.79 -6.92 4.64
C VAL A 124 16.91 -8.15 4.36
N LEU A 125 17.45 -9.36 4.53
CA LEU A 125 16.70 -10.60 4.30
C LEU A 125 15.52 -10.78 5.27
N THR A 126 15.63 -10.28 6.49
CA THR A 126 14.58 -10.32 7.51
C THR A 126 13.51 -9.23 7.29
N ASP A 127 13.93 -8.00 6.95
CA ASP A 127 13.03 -6.85 6.84
C ASP A 127 12.27 -6.81 5.50
N VAL A 128 12.85 -7.31 4.40
CA VAL A 128 12.21 -7.26 3.06
C VAL A 128 10.85 -7.98 3.03
N PRO A 129 10.70 -9.23 3.52
CA PRO A 129 9.41 -9.92 3.55
C PRO A 129 8.34 -9.14 4.32
N LEU A 130 8.71 -8.47 5.42
CA LEU A 130 7.78 -7.66 6.22
C LEU A 130 7.28 -6.45 5.42
N VAL A 131 8.20 -5.73 4.76
CA VAL A 131 7.86 -4.58 3.91
C VAL A 131 7.01 -5.02 2.71
N GLN A 132 7.34 -6.15 2.06
CA GLN A 132 6.56 -6.70 0.95
C GLN A 132 5.14 -7.05 1.38
N ARG A 133 4.96 -7.72 2.52
CA ARG A 133 3.64 -8.08 3.06
C ARG A 133 2.82 -6.85 3.42
N ALA A 134 3.43 -5.85 4.06
CA ALA A 134 2.78 -4.58 4.35
C ALA A 134 2.35 -3.82 3.07
N LEU A 135 3.20 -3.81 2.04
CA LEU A 135 2.88 -3.20 0.73
C LEU A 135 1.73 -3.93 0.02
N ILE A 136 1.75 -5.25 -0.02
CA ILE A 136 0.67 -6.05 -0.63
C ILE A 136 -0.65 -5.80 0.09
N ARG A 137 -0.65 -5.79 1.43
CA ARG A 137 -1.84 -5.46 2.22
C ARG A 137 -2.33 -4.04 1.95
N ARG A 138 -1.41 -3.07 1.87
CA ARG A 138 -1.74 -1.68 1.54
C ARG A 138 -2.36 -1.59 0.15
N MET A 139 -1.77 -2.22 -0.86
CA MET A 139 -2.30 -2.24 -2.22
C MET A 139 -3.68 -2.88 -2.33
N THR A 140 -3.96 -3.94 -1.57
CA THR A 140 -5.28 -4.60 -1.61
C THR A 140 -6.39 -3.86 -0.89
N ARG A 141 -6.05 -2.87 -0.05
CA ARG A 141 -6.99 -1.90 0.52
C ARG A 141 -7.11 -0.65 -0.34
N PHE A 142 -5.98 -0.05 -0.71
CA PHE A 142 -5.93 1.20 -1.46
C PHE A 142 -6.33 1.04 -2.92
N GLY A 143 -6.11 -0.11 -3.55
CA GLY A 143 -6.47 -0.33 -4.95
C GLY A 143 -7.97 -0.23 -5.20
N PRO A 144 -8.81 -1.04 -4.51
CA PRO A 144 -10.26 -0.93 -4.61
C PRO A 144 -10.78 0.45 -4.17
N LEU A 145 -10.21 1.04 -3.11
CA LEU A 145 -10.59 2.38 -2.66
C LEU A 145 -10.30 3.45 -3.71
N ALA A 146 -9.09 3.45 -4.29
CA ALA A 146 -8.68 4.36 -5.36
C ALA A 146 -9.61 4.23 -6.57
N LEU A 147 -9.91 3.00 -6.98
CA LEU A 147 -10.79 2.73 -8.10
C LEU A 147 -12.22 3.18 -7.80
N GLY A 148 -12.76 2.89 -6.62
CA GLY A 148 -14.10 3.34 -6.22
C GLY A 148 -14.23 4.88 -6.22
N VAL A 149 -13.24 5.59 -5.67
CA VAL A 149 -13.19 7.06 -5.71
C VAL A 149 -13.09 7.58 -7.15
N ALA A 150 -12.29 6.93 -7.99
CA ALA A 150 -12.17 7.27 -9.41
C ALA A 150 -13.52 7.14 -10.15
N LEU A 151 -14.25 6.04 -9.92
CA LEU A 151 -15.58 5.83 -10.51
C LEU A 151 -16.59 6.89 -10.07
N LEU A 152 -16.56 7.31 -8.80
CA LEU A 152 -17.39 8.42 -8.30
C LEU A 152 -17.01 9.75 -8.96
N GLY A 153 -15.72 10.04 -9.11
CA GLY A 153 -15.24 11.24 -9.79
C GLY A 153 -15.71 11.29 -11.26
N VAL A 154 -15.60 10.18 -11.99
CA VAL A 154 -16.11 10.06 -13.36
C VAL A 154 -17.63 10.26 -13.40
N THR A 155 -18.37 9.69 -12.44
CA THR A 155 -19.82 9.87 -12.37
C THR A 155 -20.21 11.33 -12.13
N ALA A 156 -19.49 12.04 -11.26
CA ALA A 156 -19.73 13.46 -11.00
C ALA A 156 -19.53 14.32 -12.25
N VAL A 157 -18.49 14.03 -13.04
CA VAL A 157 -18.25 14.68 -14.34
C VAL A 157 -19.40 14.41 -15.31
N ILE A 158 -19.89 13.17 -15.38
CA ILE A 158 -21.01 12.78 -16.26
C ILE A 158 -22.32 13.47 -15.84
N VAL A 159 -22.59 13.59 -14.53
CA VAL A 159 -23.87 14.11 -13.99
C VAL A 159 -23.94 15.65 -13.98
N GLY A 160 -22.82 16.36 -14.19
CA GLY A 160 -22.87 17.76 -14.61
C GLY A 160 -22.03 18.74 -13.80
N GLY A 161 -20.94 18.31 -13.18
CA GLY A 161 -20.02 19.23 -12.50
C GLY A 161 -18.56 18.95 -12.82
N TRP A 162 -17.85 19.96 -13.35
CA TRP A 162 -16.40 19.96 -13.35
C TRP A 162 -15.91 20.27 -11.93
N HIS A 163 -15.82 19.24 -11.09
CA HIS A 163 -15.26 19.37 -9.76
C HIS A 163 -13.77 19.06 -9.80
N ILE A 164 -12.94 20.09 -10.03
CA ILE A 164 -11.46 20.03 -10.08
C ILE A 164 -10.91 19.14 -8.96
N LEU A 165 -11.47 19.25 -7.76
CA LEU A 165 -11.08 18.49 -6.59
C LEU A 165 -11.29 16.97 -6.77
N SER A 166 -12.43 16.55 -7.33
CA SER A 166 -12.74 15.13 -7.57
C SER A 166 -11.83 14.50 -8.64
N THR A 167 -11.55 15.26 -9.70
CA THR A 167 -10.65 14.84 -10.79
C THR A 167 -9.21 14.78 -10.30
N ALA A 168 -8.75 15.77 -9.53
CA ALA A 168 -7.42 15.80 -8.94
C ALA A 168 -7.21 14.63 -7.97
N TRP A 169 -8.17 14.34 -7.10
CA TRP A 169 -8.09 13.18 -6.21
C TRP A 169 -8.03 11.85 -6.96
N THR A 170 -8.84 11.71 -8.01
CA THR A 170 -8.82 10.52 -8.89
C THR A 170 -7.43 10.29 -9.48
N VAL A 171 -6.84 11.35 -10.04
CA VAL A 171 -5.49 11.34 -10.61
C VAL A 171 -4.47 10.91 -9.54
N VAL A 172 -4.45 11.57 -8.38
CA VAL A 172 -3.51 11.24 -7.28
C VAL A 172 -3.61 9.77 -6.88
N TYR A 173 -4.82 9.23 -6.72
CA TYR A 173 -5.04 7.85 -6.30
C TYR A 173 -4.63 6.83 -7.38
N VAL A 174 -4.94 7.07 -8.65
CA VAL A 174 -4.56 6.19 -9.76
C VAL A 174 -3.04 6.16 -9.95
N PHE A 175 -2.36 7.31 -9.84
CA PHE A 175 -0.91 7.39 -10.00
C PHE A 175 -0.11 6.89 -8.78
N ALA A 176 -0.74 6.77 -7.60
CA ALA A 176 -0.09 6.18 -6.42
C ALA A 176 0.15 4.67 -6.54
N LEU A 177 -0.73 3.93 -7.24
CA LEU A 177 -0.63 2.48 -7.42
C LEU A 177 0.66 2.04 -8.14
N PRO A 178 1.03 2.63 -9.30
CA PRO A 178 2.32 2.37 -9.93
C PRO A 178 3.52 2.64 -9.02
N GLY A 179 3.44 3.64 -8.15
CA GLY A 179 4.47 3.95 -7.16
C GLY A 179 4.69 2.79 -6.18
N MET A 180 3.60 2.21 -5.66
CA MET A 180 3.66 1.05 -4.76
C MET A 180 4.21 -0.20 -5.46
N VAL A 181 3.79 -0.49 -6.69
CA VAL A 181 4.33 -1.61 -7.48
C VAL A 181 5.82 -1.43 -7.75
N ARG A 182 6.25 -0.21 -8.10
CA ARG A 182 7.67 0.09 -8.30
C ARG A 182 8.46 -0.12 -7.01
N LEU A 183 7.94 0.33 -5.86
CA LEU A 183 8.58 0.12 -4.56
C LEU A 183 8.73 -1.38 -4.25
N LEU A 184 7.72 -2.20 -4.55
CA LEU A 184 7.79 -3.66 -4.40
C LEU A 184 8.90 -4.29 -5.28
N GLY A 185 9.09 -3.76 -6.49
CA GLY A 185 10.23 -4.16 -7.33
C GLY A 185 11.59 -3.71 -6.77
N ARG A 186 11.65 -2.58 -6.05
CA ARG A 186 12.89 -2.11 -5.41
C ARG A 186 13.25 -2.96 -4.20
N THR A 187 12.26 -3.39 -3.40
CA THR A 187 12.50 -4.28 -2.26
C THR A 187 12.97 -5.66 -2.70
N GLU A 188 12.41 -6.22 -3.78
CA GLU A 188 12.89 -7.49 -4.32
C GLU A 188 14.31 -7.38 -4.89
N ARG A 189 14.63 -6.28 -5.57
CA ARG A 189 16.01 -6.00 -5.98
C ARG A 189 16.97 -5.97 -4.80
N ALA A 190 16.58 -5.36 -3.68
CA ALA A 190 17.41 -5.33 -2.47
C ALA A 190 17.61 -6.73 -1.89
N ARG A 191 16.57 -7.57 -1.90
CA ARG A 191 16.66 -8.99 -1.50
C ARG A 191 17.61 -9.77 -2.39
N LEU A 192 17.51 -9.63 -3.72
CA LEU A 192 18.42 -10.30 -4.66
C LEU A 192 19.87 -9.84 -4.46
N ALA A 193 20.09 -8.55 -4.22
CA ALA A 193 21.42 -8.02 -3.92
C ALA A 193 21.98 -8.56 -2.58
N ALA A 194 21.14 -8.72 -1.55
CA ALA A 194 21.55 -9.32 -0.28
C ALA A 194 21.85 -10.82 -0.41
N LEU A 195 21.09 -11.55 -1.23
CA LEU A 195 21.37 -12.97 -1.51
C LEU A 195 22.70 -13.15 -2.25
N ALA A 196 23.04 -12.21 -3.14
CA ALA A 196 24.30 -12.20 -3.86
C ALA A 196 25.49 -11.67 -3.04
N ALA A 197 25.23 -11.00 -1.90
CA ALA A 197 26.27 -10.49 -1.03
C ALA A 197 26.94 -11.62 -0.23
N PRO A 198 28.25 -11.57 0.00
CA PRO A 198 28.95 -12.54 0.84
C PRO A 198 28.40 -12.53 2.26
N ALA A 199 28.39 -13.71 2.90
CA ALA A 199 28.06 -13.82 4.31
C ALA A 199 29.03 -12.99 5.16
N PRO A 200 28.57 -12.35 6.25
CA PRO A 200 29.47 -11.66 7.15
C PRO A 200 30.48 -12.66 7.74
N PRO A 201 31.76 -12.28 7.91
CA PRO A 201 32.70 -13.09 8.67
C PRO A 201 32.18 -13.24 10.12
N GLU A 202 32.31 -14.43 10.71
CA GLU A 202 31.75 -14.78 12.03
C GLU A 202 32.18 -13.80 13.15
N ASP A 203 33.32 -13.12 12.98
CA ASP A 203 33.87 -12.15 13.93
C ASP A 203 33.22 -10.75 13.90
N ALA A 204 32.32 -10.47 12.94
CA ALA A 204 31.71 -9.15 12.79
C ALA A 204 30.50 -8.90 13.71
N ALA A 205 30.20 -9.81 14.63
CA ALA A 205 29.10 -9.71 15.62
C ALA A 205 29.36 -8.67 16.73
N ALA A 206 30.08 -7.58 16.45
CA ALA A 206 30.14 -6.44 17.35
C ALA A 206 28.85 -5.60 17.17
N PRO A 207 28.03 -5.40 18.21
CA PRO A 207 26.87 -4.54 18.12
C PRO A 207 27.32 -3.14 17.73
N ARG A 208 26.87 -2.64 16.58
CA ARG A 208 27.10 -1.25 16.17
C ARG A 208 26.59 -0.35 17.28
N ALA A 209 27.54 0.25 18.00
CA ALA A 209 27.31 1.36 18.90
C ALA A 209 26.42 2.37 18.18
N SER A 210 25.37 2.80 18.88
CA SER A 210 24.52 3.90 18.48
C SER A 210 25.40 5.01 17.91
N ARG A 211 25.13 5.40 16.66
CA ARG A 211 25.73 6.59 16.07
C ARG A 211 25.12 7.78 16.80
N ARG A 212 25.56 8.00 18.03
CA ARG A 212 25.30 9.17 18.85
C ARG A 212 25.88 10.31 18.04
N ARG A 213 24.99 11.10 17.42
CA ARG A 213 25.36 12.44 16.97
C ARG A 213 25.72 13.19 18.24
N ASP A 214 27.00 13.22 18.58
CA ASP A 214 27.49 14.22 19.51
C ASP A 214 27.20 15.59 18.88
N PRO A 215 26.43 16.48 19.53
CA PRO A 215 26.32 17.84 19.07
C PRO A 215 27.71 18.49 19.16
N PRO A 216 28.20 19.18 18.11
CA PRO A 216 29.47 19.89 18.16
C PRO A 216 29.40 20.92 19.30
N GLY A 217 30.38 20.84 20.20
CA GLY A 217 30.36 21.55 21.47
C GLY A 217 30.55 23.07 21.36
N SER A 218 30.18 23.68 22.49
CA SER A 218 30.89 24.77 23.18
C SER A 218 30.82 26.18 22.57
N LYS A 219 30.20 27.10 23.33
CA LYS A 219 30.91 28.16 24.10
C LYS A 219 29.92 29.03 24.86
N ILE A 220 29.73 28.74 26.15
CA ILE A 220 29.28 29.75 27.13
C ILE A 220 30.31 29.71 28.26
N ARG A 221 31.28 30.64 28.19
CA ARG A 221 32.08 31.02 29.35
C ARG A 221 31.21 31.92 30.21
N LEU A 222 31.16 31.65 31.52
CA LEU A 222 30.58 32.55 32.51
C LEU A 222 31.55 33.72 32.77
N PRO A 223 31.06 34.93 33.10
CA PRO A 223 31.90 36.12 33.24
C PRO A 223 32.75 36.04 34.50
N GLY A 224 34.06 36.28 34.36
CA GLY A 224 35.03 36.28 35.47
C GLY A 224 36.51 36.19 35.06
N GLU A 225 36.81 35.96 33.78
CA GLU A 225 38.13 36.16 33.14
C GLU A 225 38.10 37.38 32.22
#